data_AF-A0A6A3GWW8-F1
#
_entry.id   AF-A0A6A3GWW8-F1
#
_cell.length_a   1.000
_cell.length_b   1.000
_cell.length_c   1.000
_cell.angle_alpha   90.00
_cell.angle_beta   90.00
_cell.angle_gamma   90.00
#
_symmetry.space_group_name_H-M   'P 1'
#
loop_
_entity.id
_entity.type
_entity.pdbx_description
1 polymer ?
#
loop_
_entity_poly.entity_id
_entity_poly.type
_entity_poly.pdbx_seq_one_letter_code
_entity_poly.pdbx_strand_id
1 'polypeptide(L)'
;MKTILLKAVVIFSALLQSTSALSIPDPKDGHRASIVEASSKLIRNVNRTYSVRDQMFVLNPGPEVSTEWMLYFEHLVKQATALTATTNFNASKVQTFLEDRLPLRVEADFQRAYKELADTGMMPAPLALDSSDENFSAMRLSILGNNLKLVHAGEYADYLWDIPCPLFQDVCGEPTLASTLSSHKLFVADLSDYGELTDEASTDSKYIPNVVGFFCNNIKKRQLLPLAITLVDSKLTYTKADSRGEWQLAKMAFHATEVNFQQMRHFVETHLVSVPVQ
;
A
#
# COMPACT_ATOMS: atom_id res chain seq x y z
N MET A 1 54.12 -35.41 23.95
CA MET A 1 52.97 -35.75 23.05
C MET A 1 51.76 -34.82 23.26
N LYS A 2 51.92 -33.48 23.31
CA LYS A 2 50.79 -32.54 23.38
C LYS A 2 50.84 -31.38 22.38
N THR A 3 51.90 -31.28 21.58
CA THR A 3 52.12 -30.15 20.65
C THR A 3 51.85 -30.48 19.18
N ILE A 4 51.52 -31.73 18.86
CA ILE A 4 51.23 -32.18 17.48
C ILE A 4 49.71 -32.17 17.20
N LEU A 5 48.85 -32.29 18.23
CA LEU A 5 47.40 -32.26 18.06
C LEU A 5 46.83 -30.87 17.75
N LEU A 6 47.46 -29.78 18.22
CA LEU A 6 46.91 -28.43 18.02
C LEU A 6 47.13 -27.88 16.60
N LYS A 7 48.13 -28.36 15.86
CA LYS A 7 48.38 -27.89 14.48
C LYS A 7 47.51 -28.61 13.44
N ALA A 8 47.02 -29.82 13.74
CA ALA A 8 46.12 -30.55 12.85
C ALA A 8 44.69 -29.98 12.85
N VAL A 9 44.25 -29.39 13.97
CA VAL A 9 42.88 -28.85 14.11
C VAL A 9 42.72 -27.49 13.42
N VAL A 10 43.79 -26.68 13.36
CA VAL A 10 43.75 -25.34 12.72
C VAL A 10 43.89 -25.42 11.19
N ILE A 11 44.52 -26.46 10.65
CA ILE A 11 44.67 -26.63 9.20
C ILE A 11 43.38 -27.21 8.56
N PHE A 12 42.57 -27.96 9.32
CA PHE A 12 41.32 -28.52 8.81
C PHE A 12 40.11 -27.57 8.86
N SER A 13 40.19 -26.46 9.61
CA SER A 13 39.12 -25.46 9.70
C SER A 13 39.23 -24.35 8.65
N ALA A 14 40.30 -24.33 7.85
CA ALA A 14 40.55 -23.31 6.83
C ALA A 14 40.22 -23.73 5.38
N LEU A 15 39.72 -24.95 5.14
CA LEU A 15 39.59 -25.51 3.78
C LEU A 15 38.17 -25.79 3.28
N LEU A 16 37.13 -25.37 4.01
CA LEU A 16 35.74 -25.50 3.55
C LEU A 16 34.97 -24.19 3.74
N GLN A 17 35.58 -23.07 3.35
CA GLN A 17 34.77 -21.97 2.83
C GLN A 17 34.38 -22.36 1.40
N SER A 18 33.34 -23.17 1.28
CA SER A 18 32.64 -23.36 0.01
C SER A 18 32.06 -22.01 -0.38
N THR A 19 32.83 -21.22 -1.12
CA THR A 19 32.31 -20.05 -1.79
C THR A 19 31.46 -20.57 -2.94
N SER A 20 30.19 -20.82 -2.65
CA SER A 20 29.20 -21.16 -3.66
C SER A 20 29.04 -19.96 -4.59
N ALA A 21 29.89 -19.89 -5.62
CA ALA A 21 29.75 -18.91 -6.68
C ALA A 21 28.56 -19.33 -7.55
N LEU A 22 27.66 -18.39 -7.83
CA LEU A 22 26.58 -18.62 -8.78
C LEU A 22 27.17 -18.94 -10.15
N SER A 23 26.71 -20.02 -10.78
CA SER A 23 27.14 -20.44 -12.11
C SER A 23 25.94 -20.73 -13.02
N ILE A 24 26.12 -20.53 -14.33
CA ILE A 24 25.16 -20.97 -15.34
C ILE A 24 25.28 -22.51 -15.48
N PRO A 25 24.17 -23.28 -15.59
CA PRO A 25 24.25 -24.74 -15.69
C PRO A 25 25.08 -25.21 -16.89
N ASP A 26 26.00 -26.16 -16.68
CA ASP A 26 26.63 -26.93 -17.75
C ASP A 26 25.71 -28.11 -18.10
N PRO A 27 25.29 -28.30 -19.37
CA PRO A 27 24.49 -29.44 -19.79
C PRO A 27 25.10 -30.82 -19.46
N LYS A 28 26.40 -30.87 -19.17
CA LYS A 28 27.12 -32.10 -18.77
C LYS A 28 27.20 -32.31 -17.26
N ASP A 29 26.75 -31.34 -16.45
CA ASP A 29 26.71 -31.43 -14.99
C ASP A 29 25.45 -32.18 -14.52
N GLY A 30 25.53 -33.51 -14.57
CA GLY A 30 24.48 -34.39 -14.06
C GLY A 30 24.26 -34.31 -12.55
N HIS A 31 25.21 -33.77 -11.78
CA HIS A 31 25.10 -33.63 -10.34
C HIS A 31 24.21 -32.45 -9.95
N ARG A 32 24.38 -31.29 -10.60
CA ARG A 32 23.45 -30.17 -10.43
C ARG A 32 22.04 -30.53 -10.91
N ALA A 33 21.94 -31.24 -12.04
CA ALA A 33 20.65 -31.68 -12.56
C ALA A 33 19.93 -32.64 -11.60
N SER A 34 20.64 -33.58 -10.97
CA SER A 34 20.05 -34.53 -10.01
C SER A 34 19.61 -33.84 -8.71
N ILE A 35 20.35 -32.83 -8.23
CA ILE A 35 19.93 -32.00 -7.10
C ILE A 35 18.63 -31.25 -7.43
N VAL A 36 18.56 -30.59 -8.60
CA VAL A 36 17.35 -29.87 -9.03
C VAL A 36 16.16 -30.82 -9.17
N GLU A 37 16.36 -31.99 -9.78
CA GLU A 37 15.30 -33.00 -9.90
C GLU A 37 14.82 -33.48 -8.52
N ALA A 38 15.74 -33.79 -7.61
CA ALA A 38 15.40 -34.21 -6.25
C ALA A 38 14.63 -33.11 -5.50
N SER A 39 15.09 -31.85 -5.58
CA SER A 39 14.41 -30.70 -4.98
C SER A 39 13.02 -30.46 -5.59
N SER A 40 12.87 -30.59 -6.91
CA SER A 40 11.57 -30.38 -7.59
C SER A 40 10.49 -31.37 -7.11
N LYS A 41 10.87 -32.60 -6.76
CA LYS A 41 9.95 -33.62 -6.23
C LYS A 41 9.49 -33.34 -4.80
N LEU A 42 10.20 -32.45 -4.08
CA LEU A 42 9.81 -31.97 -2.74
C LEU A 42 8.84 -30.78 -2.82
N ILE A 43 8.83 -30.04 -3.93
CA ILE A 43 7.94 -28.90 -4.12
C ILE A 43 6.59 -29.40 -4.61
N ARG A 44 5.54 -29.17 -3.81
CA ARG A 44 4.17 -29.54 -4.17
C ARG A 44 3.28 -28.31 -4.15
N ASN A 45 2.47 -28.15 -5.19
CA ASN A 45 1.39 -27.17 -5.16
C ASN A 45 0.31 -27.66 -4.20
N VAL A 46 -0.02 -26.82 -3.22
CA VAL A 46 -1.16 -27.04 -2.33
C VAL A 46 -2.26 -26.06 -2.65
N ASN A 47 -3.50 -26.51 -2.48
CA ASN A 47 -4.64 -25.62 -2.49
C ASN A 47 -4.50 -24.67 -1.30
N ARG A 48 -4.48 -23.37 -1.59
CA ARG A 48 -4.39 -22.34 -0.57
C ARG A 48 -5.76 -21.73 -0.39
N THR A 49 -6.11 -21.44 0.86
CA THR A 49 -7.36 -20.77 1.19
C THR A 49 -7.09 -19.64 2.18
N TYR A 50 -7.87 -18.58 2.07
CA TYR A 50 -7.85 -17.46 3.00
C TYR A 50 -9.22 -17.32 3.66
N SER A 51 -9.24 -17.29 4.98
CA SER A 51 -10.46 -17.16 5.77
C SER A 51 -10.69 -15.69 6.11
N VAL A 52 -11.87 -15.16 5.76
CA VAL A 52 -12.34 -13.88 6.27
C VAL A 52 -13.66 -14.14 6.98
N ARG A 53 -13.63 -14.09 8.31
CA ARG A 53 -14.76 -14.50 9.17
C ARG A 53 -15.22 -15.91 8.82
N ASP A 54 -16.45 -16.05 8.35
CA ASP A 54 -17.10 -17.34 8.05
C ASP A 54 -16.94 -17.74 6.58
N GLN A 55 -16.32 -16.89 5.75
CA GLN A 55 -16.13 -17.14 4.32
C GLN A 55 -14.70 -17.61 4.02
N MET A 56 -14.62 -18.66 3.21
CA MET A 56 -13.36 -19.23 2.72
C MET A 56 -13.14 -18.85 1.26
N PHE A 57 -12.06 -18.14 0.98
CA PHE A 57 -11.65 -17.77 -0.37
C PHE A 57 -10.58 -18.74 -0.86
N VAL A 58 -10.81 -19.35 -2.02
CA VAL A 58 -9.80 -20.19 -2.68
C VAL A 58 -8.79 -19.27 -3.38
N LEU A 59 -7.51 -19.46 -3.07
CA LEU A 59 -6.40 -18.74 -3.70
C LEU A 59 -5.72 -19.61 -4.75
N ASN A 60 -4.89 -18.99 -5.58
CA ASN A 60 -4.05 -19.72 -6.52
C ASN A 60 -3.24 -20.80 -5.78
N PRO A 61 -3.25 -22.05 -6.26
CA PRO A 61 -2.41 -23.08 -5.69
C PRO A 61 -0.94 -22.70 -5.88
N GLY A 62 -0.12 -22.96 -4.87
CA GLY A 62 1.29 -22.61 -4.89
C GLY A 62 2.10 -23.52 -3.98
N PRO A 63 3.43 -23.42 -4.02
CA PRO A 63 4.32 -24.34 -3.32
C PRO A 63 4.01 -24.38 -1.82
N GLU A 64 3.91 -25.57 -1.25
CA GLU A 64 3.72 -25.74 0.18
C GLU A 64 4.94 -25.23 0.94
N VAL A 65 4.70 -24.35 1.90
CA VAL A 65 5.74 -23.73 2.72
C VAL A 65 5.92 -24.43 4.08
N SER A 66 5.32 -25.60 4.25
CA SER A 66 5.03 -26.15 5.58
C SER A 66 6.14 -26.98 6.22
N THR A 67 7.33 -27.09 5.61
CA THR A 67 8.40 -27.89 6.22
C THR A 67 9.38 -27.00 6.98
N GLU A 68 9.62 -27.34 8.26
CA GLU A 68 10.54 -26.67 9.19
C GLU A 68 11.99 -26.54 8.66
N TRP A 69 12.30 -27.21 7.55
CA TRP A 69 13.61 -27.30 6.92
C TRP A 69 13.79 -26.33 5.74
N MET A 70 12.75 -25.59 5.34
CA MET A 70 12.85 -24.59 4.27
C MET A 70 13.36 -23.26 4.81
N LEU A 71 14.36 -22.68 4.14
CA LEU A 71 14.88 -21.33 4.41
C LEU A 71 13.77 -20.27 4.43
N TYR A 72 12.72 -20.46 3.62
CA TYR A 72 11.56 -19.58 3.61
C TYR A 72 10.76 -19.67 4.92
N PHE A 73 10.62 -20.83 5.55
CA PHE A 73 9.94 -20.97 6.85
C PHE A 73 10.73 -20.28 7.96
N GLU A 74 12.06 -20.47 8.00
CA GLU A 74 12.92 -19.74 8.93
C GLU A 74 12.83 -18.21 8.71
N HIS A 75 12.76 -17.78 7.45
CA HIS A 75 12.57 -16.37 7.11
C HIS A 75 11.19 -15.85 7.54
N LEU A 76 10.12 -16.62 7.31
CA LEU A 76 8.77 -16.28 7.78
C LEU A 76 8.70 -16.15 9.30
N VAL A 77 9.31 -17.07 10.05
CA VAL A 77 9.35 -16.99 11.52
C VAL A 77 10.11 -15.74 11.98
N LYS A 78 11.23 -15.42 11.34
CA LYS A 78 11.98 -14.17 11.59
C LYS A 78 11.14 -12.93 11.27
N GLN A 79 10.45 -12.91 10.14
CA GLN A 79 9.55 -11.81 9.75
C GLN A 79 8.36 -11.69 10.70
N ALA A 80 7.72 -12.80 11.08
CA ALA A 80 6.63 -12.82 12.04
C ALA A 80 7.08 -12.30 13.42
N THR A 81 8.28 -12.67 13.85
CA THR A 81 8.91 -12.14 15.08
C THR A 81 9.17 -10.63 14.97
N ALA A 82 9.67 -10.16 13.83
CA ALA A 82 9.84 -8.72 13.57
C ALA A 82 8.49 -7.98 13.54
N LEU A 83 7.45 -8.57 12.97
CA LEU A 83 6.09 -8.03 12.97
C LEU A 83 5.50 -7.97 14.39
N THR A 84 5.73 -8.98 15.22
CA THR A 84 5.32 -8.90 16.63
C THR A 84 6.05 -7.80 17.40
N ALA A 85 7.26 -7.41 16.99
CA ALA A 85 7.95 -6.24 17.55
C ALA A 85 7.30 -4.90 17.12
N THR A 86 6.52 -4.89 16.03
CA THR A 86 5.70 -3.71 15.64
C THR A 86 4.36 -3.65 16.36
N THR A 87 3.97 -4.71 17.09
CA THR A 87 2.73 -4.72 17.86
C THR A 87 2.81 -3.71 19.00
N ASN A 88 1.89 -2.75 19.02
CA ASN A 88 1.81 -1.81 20.13
C ASN A 88 1.13 -2.49 21.33
N PHE A 89 1.94 -2.97 22.29
CA PHE A 89 1.45 -3.58 23.53
C PHE A 89 0.65 -2.61 24.43
N ASN A 90 0.65 -1.31 24.12
CA ASN A 90 -0.18 -0.31 24.80
C ASN A 90 -1.55 -0.12 24.14
N ALA A 91 -1.96 -0.92 23.15
CA ALA A 91 -3.22 -0.72 22.40
C ALA A 91 -4.43 -0.43 23.29
N SER A 92 -4.67 -1.22 24.34
CA SER A 92 -5.78 -0.98 25.28
C SER A 92 -5.64 0.33 26.07
N LYS A 93 -4.41 0.73 26.42
CA LYS A 93 -4.16 2.02 27.09
C LYS A 93 -4.34 3.20 26.15
N VAL A 94 -3.94 3.05 24.89
CA VAL A 94 -4.16 4.06 23.83
C VAL A 94 -5.66 4.24 23.60
N GLN A 95 -6.43 3.15 23.59
CA GLN A 95 -7.88 3.23 23.49
C GLN A 95 -8.49 4.05 24.64
N THR A 96 -8.21 3.69 25.89
CA THR A 96 -8.71 4.43 27.07
C THR A 96 -8.29 5.91 27.02
N PHE A 97 -7.04 6.17 26.64
CA PHE A 97 -6.52 7.53 26.49
C PHE A 97 -7.32 8.37 25.48
N LEU A 98 -7.72 7.78 24.36
CA LEU A 98 -8.52 8.45 23.33
C LEU A 98 -9.98 8.63 23.76
N GLU A 99 -10.56 7.64 24.44
CA GLU A 99 -11.92 7.69 24.99
C GLU A 99 -12.08 8.84 26.00
N ASP A 100 -11.09 9.02 26.88
CA ASP A 100 -11.06 10.12 27.88
C ASP A 100 -11.02 11.52 27.25
N ARG A 101 -10.68 11.64 25.96
CA ARG A 101 -10.59 12.91 25.21
C ARG A 101 -11.79 13.15 24.30
N LEU A 102 -12.75 12.24 24.26
CA LEU A 102 -13.95 12.44 23.47
C LEU A 102 -14.83 13.56 24.06
N PRO A 103 -15.51 14.36 23.22
CA PRO A 103 -15.47 14.32 21.75
C PRO A 103 -14.27 15.11 21.16
N LEU A 104 -13.62 14.55 20.15
CA LEU A 104 -12.66 15.28 19.31
C LEU A 104 -13.45 16.01 18.20
N ARG A 105 -13.47 17.34 18.21
CA ARG A 105 -14.39 18.14 17.39
C ARG A 105 -13.71 18.81 16.21
N VAL A 106 -12.44 19.18 16.35
CA VAL A 106 -11.67 19.85 15.30
C VAL A 106 -10.35 19.13 15.04
N GLU A 107 -9.76 19.34 13.87
CA GLU A 107 -8.46 18.77 13.47
C GLU A 107 -7.38 18.96 14.55
N ALA A 108 -7.35 20.13 15.19
CA ALA A 108 -6.39 20.44 16.26
C ALA A 108 -6.53 19.54 17.50
N ASP A 109 -7.72 18.98 17.76
CA ASP A 109 -7.92 18.06 18.88
C ASP A 109 -7.22 16.72 18.61
N PHE A 110 -7.31 16.22 17.37
CA PHE A 110 -6.61 15.00 16.94
C PHE A 110 -5.09 15.19 17.00
N GLN A 111 -4.57 16.32 16.48
CA GLN A 111 -3.14 16.62 16.53
C GLN A 111 -2.61 16.66 17.96
N ARG A 112 -3.38 17.24 18.89
CA ARG A 112 -3.04 17.29 20.31
C ARG A 112 -3.04 15.91 20.95
N ALA A 113 -4.08 15.11 20.69
CA ALA A 113 -4.17 13.74 21.18
C ALA A 113 -2.98 12.88 20.72
N TYR A 114 -2.60 12.96 19.45
CA TYR A 114 -1.41 12.26 18.93
C TYR A 114 -0.10 12.74 19.54
N LYS A 115 0.04 14.06 19.76
CA LYS A 115 1.22 14.62 20.43
C LYS A 115 1.35 14.10 21.86
N GLU A 116 0.26 14.12 22.62
CA GLU A 116 0.27 13.66 24.00
C GLU A 116 0.50 12.13 24.09
N LEU A 117 -0.05 11.33 23.17
CA LEU A 117 0.28 9.90 23.05
C LEU A 117 1.78 9.67 22.82
N ALA A 118 2.42 10.51 22.00
CA ALA A 118 3.85 10.46 21.77
C ALA A 118 4.65 10.85 23.02
N ASP A 119 4.23 11.90 23.72
CA ASP A 119 4.89 12.37 24.95
C ASP A 119 4.83 11.30 26.07
N THR A 120 3.78 10.47 26.10
CA THR A 120 3.69 9.31 27.03
C THR A 120 4.55 8.10 26.63
N GLY A 121 5.13 8.10 25.42
CA GLY A 121 5.84 6.96 24.86
C GLY A 121 4.95 5.78 24.47
N MET A 122 3.61 5.95 24.51
CA MET A 122 2.68 4.87 24.17
C MET A 122 2.57 4.63 22.66
N MET A 123 2.71 5.69 21.86
CA MET A 123 2.63 5.61 20.40
C MET A 123 3.32 6.82 19.77
N PRO A 124 4.16 6.65 18.74
CA PRO A 124 4.79 7.79 18.07
C PRO A 124 3.74 8.70 17.42
N ALA A 125 4.02 10.00 17.37
CA ALA A 125 3.18 10.95 16.66
C ALA A 125 3.23 10.63 15.14
N PRO A 126 2.10 10.70 14.42
CA PRO A 126 2.09 10.52 12.98
C PRO A 126 3.01 11.53 12.30
N LEU A 127 3.84 11.03 11.36
CA LEU A 127 4.79 11.86 10.61
C LEU A 127 4.11 12.80 9.61
N ALA A 128 2.86 12.50 9.22
CA ALA A 128 2.09 13.29 8.27
C ALA A 128 0.70 13.59 8.86
N LEU A 129 0.59 14.77 9.48
CA LEU A 129 -0.69 15.39 9.85
C LEU A 129 -1.06 16.53 8.87
N ASP A 130 -0.36 16.60 7.74
CA ASP A 130 -0.57 17.63 6.73
C ASP A 130 -1.75 17.28 5.83
N SER A 131 -2.85 18.01 5.99
CA SER A 131 -4.06 17.91 5.19
C SER A 131 -4.04 18.77 3.92
N SER A 132 -2.91 19.40 3.59
CA SER A 132 -2.73 20.22 2.38
C SER A 132 -3.02 19.48 1.08
N ASP A 133 -3.39 20.23 0.05
CA ASP A 133 -3.65 19.71 -1.29
C ASP A 133 -2.36 19.18 -1.94
N GLU A 134 -1.24 19.84 -1.62
CA GLU A 134 0.12 19.46 -2.00
C GLU A 134 0.49 18.07 -1.45
N ASN A 135 0.33 17.86 -0.14
CA ASN A 135 0.63 16.57 0.49
C ASN A 135 -0.35 15.49 0.01
N PHE A 136 -1.65 15.81 -0.05
CA PHE A 136 -2.66 14.91 -0.57
C PHE A 136 -2.28 14.37 -1.95
N SER A 137 -1.83 15.23 -2.86
CA SER A 137 -1.43 14.80 -4.20
C SER A 137 -0.06 14.11 -4.23
N ALA A 138 0.92 14.59 -3.43
CA ALA A 138 2.26 14.01 -3.38
C ALA A 138 2.25 12.54 -2.90
N MET A 139 1.30 12.16 -2.04
CA MET A 139 1.12 10.75 -1.65
C MET A 139 0.83 9.84 -2.84
N ARG A 140 0.15 10.34 -3.88
CA ARG A 140 -0.15 9.62 -5.14
C ARG A 140 1.01 9.60 -6.13
N LEU A 141 2.14 10.22 -5.80
CA LEU A 141 3.41 10.04 -6.50
C LEU A 141 4.39 9.16 -5.72
N SER A 142 3.96 8.67 -4.55
CA SER A 142 4.80 7.89 -3.64
C SER A 142 4.05 6.66 -3.15
N ILE A 143 3.60 6.66 -1.89
CA ILE A 143 3.05 5.49 -1.19
C ILE A 143 1.66 5.04 -1.68
N LEU A 144 0.92 5.90 -2.38
CA LEU A 144 -0.43 5.61 -2.91
C LEU A 144 -0.47 5.61 -4.45
N GLY A 145 0.66 5.76 -5.13
CA GLY A 145 0.71 6.15 -6.55
C GLY A 145 0.40 5.09 -7.59
N ASN A 146 -0.19 3.96 -7.19
CA ASN A 146 -0.31 2.81 -8.09
C ASN A 146 -1.48 2.93 -9.10
N ASN A 147 -2.41 3.88 -8.95
CA ASN A 147 -3.62 3.98 -9.80
C ASN A 147 -3.75 5.30 -10.58
N LEU A 148 -2.70 6.13 -10.63
CA LEU A 148 -2.77 7.40 -11.35
C LEU A 148 -2.56 7.16 -12.86
N LYS A 149 -3.53 7.59 -13.68
CA LYS A 149 -3.51 7.43 -15.15
C LYS A 149 -3.68 8.78 -15.83
N LEU A 150 -3.09 8.95 -17.01
CA LEU A 150 -3.31 10.13 -17.84
C LEU A 150 -4.74 10.13 -18.38
N VAL A 151 -5.43 11.26 -18.36
CA VAL A 151 -6.77 11.41 -18.94
C VAL A 151 -6.66 11.77 -20.42
N HIS A 152 -7.35 11.01 -21.27
CA HIS A 152 -7.43 11.27 -22.71
C HIS A 152 -8.69 12.04 -23.09
N ALA A 153 -8.68 12.63 -24.28
CA ALA A 153 -9.82 13.39 -24.79
C ALA A 153 -11.06 12.49 -24.94
N GLY A 154 -12.19 12.96 -24.41
CA GLY A 154 -13.46 12.22 -24.41
C GLY A 154 -13.69 11.35 -23.17
N GLU A 155 -12.66 11.10 -22.36
CA GLU A 155 -12.81 10.40 -21.09
C GLU A 155 -13.31 11.35 -19.99
N TYR A 156 -14.17 10.85 -19.10
CA TYR A 156 -14.64 11.54 -17.90
C TYR A 156 -15.29 12.92 -18.14
N ALA A 157 -15.84 13.17 -19.34
CA ALA A 157 -16.42 14.45 -19.71
C ALA A 157 -17.50 14.91 -18.70
N ASP A 158 -18.37 13.99 -18.29
CA ASP A 158 -19.48 14.24 -17.35
C ASP A 158 -19.00 14.77 -15.99
N TYR A 159 -17.79 14.44 -15.56
CA TYR A 159 -17.24 14.89 -14.27
C TYR A 159 -16.48 16.22 -14.37
N LEU A 160 -15.95 16.53 -15.55
CA LEU A 160 -14.98 17.61 -15.76
C LEU A 160 -15.59 18.85 -16.42
N TRP A 161 -16.73 18.70 -17.10
CA TRP A 161 -17.35 19.77 -17.90
C TRP A 161 -17.76 20.98 -17.06
N ASP A 162 -18.27 20.76 -15.85
CA ASP A 162 -18.75 21.83 -14.96
C ASP A 162 -17.63 22.52 -14.17
N ILE A 163 -16.38 22.07 -14.29
CA ILE A 163 -15.26 22.66 -13.55
C ILE A 163 -14.93 24.06 -14.12
N PRO A 164 -14.97 25.13 -13.31
CA PRO A 164 -14.69 26.48 -13.78
C PRO A 164 -13.26 26.65 -14.33
N CYS A 165 -13.12 27.40 -15.44
CA CYS A 165 -11.82 27.73 -16.04
C CYS A 165 -10.79 28.32 -15.04
N PRO A 166 -11.15 29.18 -14.07
CA PRO A 166 -10.21 29.66 -13.07
C PRO A 166 -9.53 28.55 -12.25
N LEU A 167 -10.21 27.42 -12.00
CA LEU A 167 -9.61 26.27 -11.30
C LEU A 167 -8.58 25.56 -12.17
N PHE A 168 -8.84 25.37 -13.47
CA PHE A 168 -7.82 24.82 -14.38
C PHE A 168 -6.57 25.71 -14.40
N GLN A 169 -6.75 27.03 -14.40
CA GLN A 169 -5.61 27.96 -14.43
C GLN A 169 -4.81 27.91 -13.13
N ASP A 170 -5.45 27.82 -11.97
CA ASP A 170 -4.79 27.73 -10.67
C ASP A 170 -4.14 26.36 -10.45
N VAL A 171 -4.89 25.28 -10.64
CA VAL A 171 -4.47 23.91 -10.32
C VAL A 171 -3.56 23.36 -11.41
N CYS A 172 -3.94 23.47 -12.68
CA CYS A 172 -3.21 22.86 -13.81
C CYS A 172 -2.21 23.80 -14.48
N GLY A 173 -2.33 25.10 -14.24
CA GLY A 173 -1.51 26.11 -14.93
C GLY A 173 -1.95 26.32 -16.39
N GLU A 174 -3.15 25.90 -16.75
CA GLU A 174 -3.72 25.87 -18.10
C GLU A 174 -5.09 26.57 -18.11
N PRO A 175 -5.47 27.30 -19.17
CA PRO A 175 -6.70 28.10 -19.14
C PRO A 175 -8.00 27.29 -19.21
N THR A 176 -7.97 26.07 -19.76
CA THR A 176 -9.18 25.27 -20.05
C THR A 176 -8.95 23.78 -19.88
N LEU A 177 -10.04 23.00 -19.79
CA LEU A 177 -9.97 21.54 -19.88
C LEU A 177 -9.30 21.08 -21.18
N ALA A 178 -9.70 21.65 -22.33
CA ALA A 178 -9.16 21.27 -23.64
C ALA A 178 -7.64 21.47 -23.72
N SER A 179 -7.13 22.63 -23.26
CA SER A 179 -5.69 22.88 -23.21
C SER A 179 -4.98 21.94 -22.23
N THR A 180 -5.58 21.66 -21.08
CA THR A 180 -5.04 20.74 -20.07
C THR A 180 -4.88 19.31 -20.62
N LEU A 181 -5.89 18.81 -21.35
CA LEU A 181 -5.86 17.51 -22.01
C LEU A 181 -4.80 17.48 -23.12
N SER A 182 -4.75 18.51 -23.98
CA SER A 182 -3.77 18.60 -25.06
C SER A 182 -2.32 18.68 -24.57
N SER A 183 -2.11 19.25 -23.38
CA SER A 183 -0.80 19.37 -22.73
C SER A 183 -0.44 18.14 -21.88
N HIS A 184 -1.27 17.10 -21.84
CA HIS A 184 -1.08 15.89 -21.03
C HIS A 184 -0.84 16.17 -19.54
N LYS A 185 -1.58 17.13 -18.98
CA LYS A 185 -1.41 17.56 -17.58
C LYS A 185 -2.46 17.01 -16.63
N LEU A 186 -3.55 16.44 -17.14
CA LEU A 186 -4.64 15.92 -16.34
C LEU A 186 -4.49 14.41 -16.12
N PHE A 187 -4.61 14.01 -14.87
CA PHE A 187 -4.54 12.63 -14.42
C PHE A 187 -5.78 12.28 -13.61
N VAL A 188 -6.12 10.99 -13.59
CA VAL A 188 -7.23 10.43 -12.83
C VAL A 188 -6.77 9.26 -12.00
N ALA A 189 -7.32 9.15 -10.80
CA ALA A 189 -7.34 7.91 -10.04
C ALA A 189 -8.81 7.52 -9.86
N ASP A 190 -9.21 6.50 -10.60
CA ASP A 190 -10.59 6.03 -10.68
C ASP A 190 -10.78 4.86 -9.70
N LEU A 191 -11.67 5.08 -8.73
CA LEU A 191 -12.10 4.12 -7.72
C LEU A 191 -13.65 4.07 -7.65
N SER A 192 -14.30 4.22 -8.81
CA SER A 192 -15.76 4.34 -8.94
C SER A 192 -16.56 3.07 -8.65
N ASP A 193 -15.90 1.92 -8.56
CA ASP A 193 -16.49 0.60 -8.30
C ASP A 193 -16.03 0.01 -6.95
N TYR A 194 -15.24 0.74 -6.17
CA TYR A 194 -14.61 0.23 -4.95
C TYR A 194 -15.48 0.28 -3.70
N GLY A 195 -16.51 1.12 -3.67
CA GLY A 195 -17.51 1.15 -2.60
C GLY A 195 -18.30 -0.14 -2.50
N GLU A 196 -18.46 -0.87 -3.61
CA GLU A 196 -19.12 -2.19 -3.69
C GLU A 196 -18.36 -3.29 -2.92
N LEU A 197 -17.09 -3.05 -2.57
CA LEU A 197 -16.27 -3.99 -1.79
C LEU A 197 -16.48 -3.84 -0.27
N THR A 198 -17.41 -2.99 0.16
CA THR A 198 -17.78 -2.87 1.56
C THR A 198 -18.56 -4.11 2.01
N ASP A 199 -18.16 -4.68 3.13
CA ASP A 199 -18.87 -5.80 3.76
C ASP A 199 -20.32 -5.41 4.10
N GLU A 200 -21.28 -6.09 3.48
CA GLU A 200 -22.73 -5.88 3.65
C GLU A 200 -23.15 -5.89 5.12
N ALA A 201 -22.51 -6.71 5.96
CA ALA A 201 -22.82 -6.76 7.39
C ALA A 201 -22.41 -5.50 8.17
N SER A 202 -21.71 -4.57 7.53
CA SER A 202 -21.17 -3.35 8.16
C SER A 202 -21.68 -2.05 7.55
N THR A 203 -22.54 -2.10 6.52
CA THR A 203 -23.03 -0.93 5.78
C THR A 203 -23.81 0.07 6.65
N ASP A 204 -24.43 -0.39 7.74
CA ASP A 204 -25.17 0.48 8.67
C ASP A 204 -24.25 1.29 9.60
N SER A 205 -22.95 0.98 9.64
CA SER A 205 -21.98 1.58 10.58
C SER A 205 -20.69 2.06 9.92
N LYS A 206 -20.42 1.67 8.67
CA LYS A 206 -19.24 2.02 7.91
C LYS A 206 -19.65 2.40 6.49
N TYR A 207 -19.00 3.43 5.96
CA TYR A 207 -19.24 3.91 4.61
C TYR A 207 -17.90 4.08 3.88
N ILE A 208 -17.78 3.44 2.72
CA ILE A 208 -16.68 3.64 1.77
C ILE A 208 -17.32 4.12 0.45
N PRO A 209 -17.10 5.37 0.04
CA PRO A 209 -17.72 5.92 -1.16
C PRO A 209 -17.06 5.39 -2.43
N ASN A 210 -17.85 5.26 -3.49
CA ASN A 210 -17.35 5.22 -4.86
C ASN A 210 -16.84 6.61 -5.25
N VAL A 211 -15.59 6.71 -5.71
CA VAL A 211 -14.92 8.01 -5.89
C VAL A 211 -14.06 8.06 -7.15
N VAL A 212 -14.03 9.22 -7.81
CA VAL A 212 -13.12 9.52 -8.91
C VAL A 212 -12.36 10.79 -8.58
N GLY A 213 -11.02 10.72 -8.55
CA GLY A 213 -10.16 11.85 -8.22
C GLY A 213 -9.38 12.32 -9.42
N PHE A 214 -9.43 13.62 -9.71
CA PHE A 214 -8.69 14.26 -10.80
C PHE A 214 -7.56 15.12 -10.25
N PHE A 215 -6.40 15.04 -10.89
CA PHE A 215 -5.16 15.69 -10.46
C PHE A 215 -4.47 16.33 -11.66
N CYS A 216 -3.83 17.48 -11.45
CA CYS A 216 -3.06 18.15 -12.48
C CYS A 216 -1.60 18.30 -12.13
N ASN A 217 -0.72 18.00 -13.09
CA ASN A 217 0.70 18.30 -12.98
C ASN A 217 0.97 19.77 -13.36
N ASN A 218 1.09 20.62 -12.34
CA ASN A 218 1.39 22.04 -12.51
C ASN A 218 2.89 22.26 -12.63
N ILE A 219 3.38 22.38 -13.86
CA ILE A 219 4.82 22.55 -14.14
C ILE A 219 5.38 23.83 -13.49
N LYS A 220 4.60 24.93 -13.45
CA LYS A 220 5.06 26.20 -12.86
C LYS A 220 5.22 26.08 -11.34
N LYS A 221 4.28 25.41 -10.67
CA LYS A 221 4.35 25.15 -9.22
C LYS A 221 5.24 23.96 -8.86
N ARG A 222 5.65 23.15 -9.85
CA ARG A 222 6.44 21.91 -9.70
C ARG A 222 5.75 20.91 -8.76
N GLN A 223 4.43 20.83 -8.86
CA GLN A 223 3.58 20.05 -7.96
C GLN A 223 2.48 19.35 -8.75
N LEU A 224 2.14 18.12 -8.33
CA LEU A 224 0.84 17.54 -8.62
C LEU A 224 -0.16 18.15 -7.64
N LEU A 225 -1.30 18.62 -8.13
CA LEU A 225 -2.34 19.24 -7.32
C LEU A 225 -3.70 18.59 -7.62
N PRO A 226 -4.61 18.50 -6.63
CA PRO A 226 -5.92 17.94 -6.83
C PRO A 226 -6.83 18.98 -7.50
N LEU A 227 -7.50 18.57 -8.58
CA LEU A 227 -8.42 19.42 -9.33
C LEU A 227 -9.86 19.25 -8.83
N ALA A 228 -10.31 18.00 -8.75
CA ALA A 228 -11.68 17.67 -8.38
C ALA A 228 -11.77 16.24 -7.83
N ILE A 229 -12.78 15.99 -6.99
CA ILE A 229 -13.13 14.67 -6.48
C ILE A 229 -14.63 14.49 -6.63
N THR A 230 -15.04 13.49 -7.40
CA THR A 230 -16.45 13.14 -7.55
C THR A 230 -16.79 11.98 -6.63
N LEU A 231 -17.82 12.15 -5.81
CA LEU A 231 -18.49 11.05 -5.12
C LEU A 231 -19.56 10.51 -6.06
N VAL A 232 -19.35 9.30 -6.60
CA VAL A 232 -20.16 8.74 -7.69
C VAL A 232 -21.60 8.52 -7.26
N ASP A 233 -21.81 8.05 -6.02
CA ASP A 233 -23.13 7.72 -5.49
C ASP A 233 -24.04 8.96 -5.40
N SER A 234 -23.48 10.11 -5.03
CA SER A 234 -24.21 11.37 -4.92
C SER A 234 -24.18 12.20 -6.21
N LYS A 235 -23.31 11.85 -7.16
CA LYS A 235 -22.99 12.61 -8.37
C LYS A 235 -22.49 14.03 -8.07
N LEU A 236 -21.96 14.26 -6.87
CA LEU A 236 -21.40 15.54 -6.47
C LEU A 236 -19.91 15.57 -6.76
N THR A 237 -19.48 16.59 -7.50
CA THR A 237 -18.07 16.88 -7.76
C THR A 237 -17.63 18.03 -6.87
N TYR A 238 -16.65 17.76 -6.01
CA TYR A 238 -16.06 18.70 -5.10
C TYR A 238 -14.73 19.22 -5.64
N THR A 239 -14.41 20.46 -5.30
CA THR A 239 -13.19 21.16 -5.68
C THR A 239 -12.70 22.01 -4.50
N LYS A 240 -11.51 22.60 -4.63
CA LYS A 240 -11.00 23.58 -3.66
C LYS A 240 -11.80 24.90 -3.61
N ALA A 241 -12.77 25.11 -4.51
CA ALA A 241 -13.66 26.27 -4.49
C ALA A 241 -14.85 26.09 -3.54
N ASP A 242 -15.18 24.84 -3.17
CA ASP A 242 -16.18 24.52 -2.17
C ASP A 242 -15.71 24.93 -0.76
N SER A 243 -16.57 24.80 0.25
CA SER A 243 -16.16 25.14 1.60
C SER A 243 -15.01 24.25 2.06
N ARG A 244 -14.16 24.77 2.97
CA ARG A 244 -13.01 24.01 3.50
C ARG A 244 -13.43 22.65 4.07
N GLY A 245 -14.60 22.58 4.71
CA GLY A 245 -15.14 21.35 5.27
C GLY A 245 -15.54 20.33 4.20
N GLU A 246 -16.24 20.78 3.16
CA GLU A 246 -16.66 19.92 2.04
C GLU A 246 -15.45 19.39 1.27
N TRP A 247 -14.48 20.26 0.95
CA TRP A 247 -13.28 19.85 0.24
C TRP A 247 -12.44 18.86 1.06
N GLN A 248 -12.32 19.09 2.37
CA GLN A 248 -11.63 18.15 3.26
C GLN A 248 -12.37 16.81 3.37
N LEU A 249 -13.71 16.83 3.44
CA LEU A 249 -14.52 15.62 3.45
C LEU A 249 -14.32 14.81 2.16
N ALA A 250 -14.32 15.46 0.99
CA ALA A 250 -14.08 14.80 -0.29
C ALA A 250 -12.68 14.16 -0.35
N LYS A 251 -11.64 14.83 0.14
CA LYS A 251 -10.29 14.26 0.26
C LYS A 251 -10.24 13.07 1.22
N MET A 252 -10.93 13.15 2.35
CA MET A 252 -11.02 12.04 3.31
C MET A 252 -11.76 10.83 2.72
N ALA A 253 -12.89 11.06 2.04
CA ALA A 253 -13.63 10.05 1.30
C ALA A 253 -12.74 9.35 0.28
N PHE A 254 -12.06 10.13 -0.56
CA PHE A 254 -11.13 9.60 -1.56
C PHE A 254 -10.01 8.77 -0.93
N HIS A 255 -9.38 9.29 0.13
CA HIS A 255 -8.29 8.60 0.81
C HIS A 255 -8.74 7.31 1.51
N ALA A 256 -9.95 7.29 2.09
CA ALA A 256 -10.51 6.09 2.71
C ALA A 256 -10.70 4.95 1.69
N THR A 257 -11.25 5.25 0.51
CA THR A 257 -11.40 4.26 -0.56
C THR A 257 -10.05 3.81 -1.09
N GLU A 258 -9.12 4.73 -1.32
CA GLU A 258 -7.80 4.41 -1.87
C GLU A 258 -6.94 3.56 -0.93
N VAL A 259 -7.00 3.79 0.38
CA VAL A 259 -6.26 2.96 1.34
C VAL A 259 -6.74 1.51 1.27
N ASN A 260 -8.06 1.27 1.19
CA ASN A 260 -8.60 -0.08 1.02
C ASN A 260 -8.15 -0.72 -0.31
N PHE A 261 -8.21 0.04 -1.40
CA PHE A 261 -7.68 -0.41 -2.70
C PHE A 261 -6.21 -0.83 -2.60
N GLN A 262 -5.34 -0.02 -1.95
CA GLN A 262 -3.92 -0.32 -1.83
C GLN A 262 -3.66 -1.60 -1.02
N GLN A 263 -4.40 -1.84 0.06
CA GLN A 263 -4.25 -3.08 0.84
C GLN A 263 -4.62 -4.32 0.02
N MET A 264 -5.72 -4.24 -0.75
CA MET A 264 -6.15 -5.36 -1.58
C MET A 264 -5.23 -5.57 -2.78
N ARG A 265 -4.79 -4.50 -3.43
CA ARG A 265 -3.82 -4.58 -4.52
C ARG A 265 -2.50 -5.17 -4.06
N HIS A 266 -1.98 -4.72 -2.92
CA HIS A 266 -0.79 -5.31 -2.30
C HIS A 266 -0.99 -6.83 -2.13
N PHE A 267 -2.10 -7.26 -1.51
CA PHE A 267 -2.39 -8.68 -1.38
C PHE A 267 -2.35 -9.43 -2.71
N VAL A 268 -2.98 -8.90 -3.76
CA VAL A 268 -2.99 -9.57 -5.07
C VAL A 268 -1.61 -9.58 -5.71
N GLU A 269 -0.96 -8.42 -5.87
CA GLU A 269 0.27 -8.29 -6.65
C GLU A 269 1.49 -8.87 -5.92
N THR A 270 1.59 -8.68 -4.60
CA THR A 270 2.76 -9.17 -3.84
C THR A 270 2.54 -10.55 -3.25
N HIS A 271 1.33 -10.94 -2.86
CA HIS A 271 1.10 -12.27 -2.31
C HIS A 271 0.59 -13.27 -3.35
N LEU A 272 -0.49 -12.95 -4.07
CA LEU A 272 -1.11 -13.93 -4.98
C LEU A 272 -0.32 -14.16 -6.27
N VAL A 273 0.32 -13.11 -6.80
CA VAL A 273 1.11 -13.23 -8.03
C VAL A 273 2.55 -13.66 -7.73
N SER A 274 3.20 -13.06 -6.73
CA SER A 274 4.64 -13.30 -6.54
C SER A 274 4.97 -14.63 -5.86
N VAL A 275 4.20 -15.06 -4.86
CA VAL A 275 4.53 -16.27 -4.07
C VAL A 275 4.52 -17.56 -4.89
N PRO A 276 3.64 -17.76 -5.89
CA PRO A 276 3.72 -18.94 -6.76
C PRO A 276 4.93 -18.97 -7.69
N VAL A 277 5.60 -17.82 -7.91
CA VAL A 277 6.72 -17.67 -8.86
C VAL A 277 8.08 -17.56 -8.16
N GLN A 278 8.09 -17.30 -6.85
CA GLN A 278 9.28 -17.29 -5.98
C GLN A 278 9.65 -18.70 -5.52
#